data_AF-A0A101PV24-F1
#
_entry.id   AF-A0A101PV24-F1
#
_cell.length_a   1.000
_cell.length_b   1.000
_cell.length_c   1.000
_cell.angle_alpha   90.00
_cell.angle_beta   90.00
_cell.angle_gamma   90.00
#
_symmetry.space_group_name_H-M   'P 1'
#
loop_
_entity.id
_entity.type
_entity.pdbx_description
1 polymer ?
#
loop_
_entity_poly.entity_id
_entity_poly.type
_entity_poly.pdbx_seq_one_letter_code
_entity_poly.pdbx_strand_id
1 'polypeptide(L)'
;MCRFEDPELFFPVGEAGPALGQIEEAKAVCRRCPVVRTCRAWALDHHEEAGVWGGLSEQERRAIRTRAARAALRRVPPEPPPSNRTRDRQRGR
;
A
#
# COMPACT_ATOMS: atom_id res chain seq x y z
N MET A 1 0.96 -18.01 15.94
CA MET A 1 2.40 -17.68 15.89
C MET A 1 2.63 -16.28 16.41
N CYS A 2 2.37 -15.20 15.66
CA CYS A 2 2.59 -13.82 16.15
C CYS A 2 1.86 -13.47 17.46
N ARG A 3 0.67 -14.04 17.72
CA ARG A 3 -0.08 -13.84 18.98
C ARG A 3 0.63 -14.30 20.27
N PHE A 4 1.73 -15.04 20.16
CA PHE A 4 2.49 -15.59 21.30
C PHE A 4 3.81 -14.86 21.50
N GLU A 5 4.15 -13.92 20.62
CA GLU A 5 5.32 -13.06 20.76
C GLU A 5 4.93 -11.76 21.47
N ASP A 6 5.92 -10.99 21.91
CA ASP A 6 5.72 -9.65 22.43
C ASP A 6 5.10 -8.73 21.36
N PRO A 7 3.95 -8.08 21.63
CA PRO A 7 3.36 -7.09 20.71
C PRO A 7 4.32 -5.97 20.32
N GLU A 8 5.19 -5.51 21.23
CA GLU A 8 6.12 -4.40 20.97
C GLU A 8 7.10 -4.74 19.83
N LEU A 9 7.41 -6.02 19.63
CA LEU A 9 8.23 -6.49 18.52
C LEU A 9 7.69 -6.04 17.16
N PHE A 10 6.36 -5.95 17.01
CA PHE A 10 5.72 -5.58 15.75
C PHE A 10 5.54 -4.08 15.55
N PHE A 11 5.87 -3.24 16.55
CA PHE A 11 5.73 -1.79 16.48
C PHE A 11 7.07 -1.08 16.74
N PRO A 12 8.05 -1.23 15.82
CA PRO A 12 9.35 -0.57 15.95
C PRO A 12 9.23 0.95 15.90
N VAL A 13 10.07 1.63 16.68
CA VAL A 13 10.18 3.10 16.64
C VAL A 13 11.08 3.51 15.47
N GLY A 14 10.44 3.80 14.33
CA GLY A 14 11.11 4.16 13.10
C GLY A 14 11.44 2.98 12.18
N GLU A 15 12.10 3.26 11.05
CA GLU A 15 12.42 2.29 9.99
C GLU A 15 13.94 2.26 9.69
N ALA A 16 14.77 2.77 10.60
CA ALA A 16 16.21 2.91 10.40
C ALA A 16 17.00 2.55 11.66
N GLY A 17 18.29 2.26 11.48
CA GLY A 17 19.20 1.96 12.59
C GLY A 17 18.74 0.72 13.37
N PRO A 18 18.64 0.79 14.72
CA PRO A 18 18.24 -0.35 15.55
C PRO A 18 16.88 -0.96 15.17
N ALA A 19 15.96 -0.15 14.63
CA ALA A 19 14.64 -0.61 14.21
C ALA A 19 14.70 -1.65 13.08
N LEU A 20 15.75 -1.64 12.24
CA LEU A 20 15.89 -2.62 11.15
C LEU A 20 16.02 -4.05 11.68
N GLY A 21 16.72 -4.24 12.80
CA GLY A 21 16.84 -5.55 13.45
C GLY A 21 15.48 -6.05 13.96
N GLN A 22 14.75 -5.18 14.67
CA GLN A 22 13.42 -5.47 15.19
C GLN A 22 12.42 -5.79 14.06
N ILE A 23 12.46 -5.02 12.96
CA ILE A 23 11.65 -5.27 11.76
C ILE A 23 11.93 -6.65 11.17
N GLU A 24 13.20 -7.02 11.01
CA GLU A 24 13.57 -8.31 10.44
C GLU A 24 13.20 -9.49 11.36
N GLU A 25 13.30 -9.30 12.67
CA GLU A 25 12.83 -10.27 13.67
C GLU A 25 11.31 -10.45 13.61
N ALA A 26 10.54 -9.36 13.60
CA ALA A 26 9.08 -9.39 13.44
C ALA A 26 8.66 -10.06 12.11
N LYS A 27 9.38 -9.78 11.01
CA LYS A 27 9.17 -10.46 9.73
C LYS A 27 9.49 -11.94 9.81
N ALA A 28 10.52 -12.35 10.55
CA ALA A 28 10.86 -13.76 10.75
C ALA A 28 9.74 -14.53 11.44
N VAL A 29 9.10 -13.93 12.45
CA VAL A 29 7.90 -14.50 13.08
C VAL A 29 6.76 -14.61 12.07
N CYS A 30 6.52 -13.54 11.31
CA CYS A 30 5.46 -13.51 10.29
C CYS A 30 5.63 -14.61 9.22
N ARG A 31 6.87 -14.94 8.80
CA ARG A 31 7.16 -16.00 7.82
C ARG A 31 6.70 -17.40 8.26
N ARG A 32 6.56 -17.64 9.58
CA ARG A 32 6.08 -18.90 10.15
C ARG A 32 4.56 -18.92 10.35
N CYS A 33 3.88 -17.81 10.09
CA CYS A 33 2.44 -17.68 10.32
C CYS A 33 1.64 -18.22 9.11
N PRO A 34 0.70 -19.17 9.30
CA PRO A 34 -0.05 -19.77 8.19
C PRO A 34 -0.97 -18.76 7.48
N VAL A 35 -1.38 -17.69 8.17
CA VAL A 35 -2.27 -16.64 7.66
C VAL A 35 -1.53 -15.39 7.19
N VAL A 36 -0.21 -15.46 6.98
CA VAL A 36 0.62 -14.30 6.62
C VAL A 36 0.09 -13.53 5.40
N ARG A 37 -0.44 -14.23 4.39
CA ARG A 37 -1.02 -13.63 3.18
C ARG A 37 -2.32 -12.89 3.48
N THR A 38 -3.21 -13.48 4.28
CA THR A 38 -4.48 -12.86 4.68
C THR A 38 -4.23 -11.64 5.56
N CYS A 39 -3.32 -11.74 6.54
CA CYS A 39 -2.93 -10.61 7.39
C CYS A 39 -2.33 -9.45 6.57
N ARG A 40 -1.48 -9.77 5.58
CA ARG A 40 -0.93 -8.78 4.65
C ARG A 40 -2.00 -8.08 3.83
N ALA A 41 -2.93 -8.84 3.25
CA ALA A 41 -4.01 -8.30 2.43
C ALA A 41 -4.87 -7.34 3.25
N TRP A 42 -5.28 -7.78 4.44
CA TRP A 42 -6.06 -6.97 5.37
C TRP A 42 -5.35 -5.65 5.70
N ALA A 43 -4.06 -5.67 6.04
CA ALA A 43 -3.30 -4.46 6.36
C ALA A 43 -3.12 -3.51 5.16
N LEU A 44 -3.08 -4.04 3.93
CA LEU A 44 -3.03 -3.22 2.71
C LEU A 44 -4.38 -2.55 2.43
N ASP A 45 -5.48 -3.29 2.58
CA ASP A 45 -6.85 -2.83 2.32
C ASP A 45 -7.33 -1.83 3.38
N HIS A 46 -6.96 -2.04 4.64
CA HIS A 46 -7.33 -1.16 5.76
C HIS A 46 -6.37 0.02 5.96
N HIS A 47 -5.37 0.17 5.08
CA HIS A 47 -4.38 1.24 5.16
C HIS A 47 -3.64 1.30 6.50
N GLU A 48 -3.37 0.16 7.13
CA GLU A 48 -2.63 0.15 8.40
C GLU A 48 -1.24 0.76 8.24
N GLU A 49 -1.03 1.86 8.95
CA GLU A 49 0.14 2.71 8.80
C GLU A 49 1.26 2.28 9.73
N ALA A 50 0.98 1.86 10.95
CA ALA A 50 2.02 1.51 11.91
C ALA A 50 2.41 0.03 11.89
N GLY A 51 3.66 -0.25 12.23
CA GLY A 51 4.13 -1.60 12.59
C GLY A 51 4.30 -2.59 11.42
N VAL A 52 4.63 -3.84 11.76
CA VAL A 52 4.90 -4.95 10.85
C VAL A 52 3.67 -5.85 10.72
N TRP A 53 3.13 -5.97 9.50
CA TRP A 53 1.93 -6.74 9.22
C TRP A 53 2.16 -7.70 8.06
N GLY A 54 1.81 -8.98 8.25
CA GLY A 54 1.92 -9.99 7.20
C GLY A 54 3.33 -10.07 6.58
N GLY A 55 4.36 -9.84 7.40
CA GLY A 55 5.76 -9.82 7.00
C GLY A 55 6.17 -8.62 6.14
N LEU A 56 5.48 -7.49 6.27
CA LEU A 56 5.84 -6.21 5.64
C LEU A 56 5.97 -5.11 6.69
N SER A 57 6.99 -4.26 6.58
CA SER A 57 7.09 -3.01 7.36
C SER A 57 6.11 -1.95 6.84
N GLU A 58 5.98 -0.85 7.57
CA GLU A 58 5.15 0.28 7.16
C GLU A 58 5.62 0.81 5.79
N GLN A 59 6.94 1.02 5.66
CA GLN A 59 7.52 1.57 4.44
C GLN A 59 7.29 0.66 3.23
N GLU A 60 7.40 -0.66 3.42
CA GLU A 60 7.12 -1.64 2.37
C GLU A 60 5.64 -1.62 1.95
N ARG A 61 4.70 -1.56 2.91
CA ARG A 61 3.27 -1.43 2.60
C ARG A 61 2.97 -0.13 1.84
N ARG A 62 3.56 0.99 2.25
CA ARG A 62 3.44 2.29 1.58
C ARG A 62 3.96 2.24 0.14
N ALA A 63 5.09 1.58 -0.08
CA ALA A 63 5.66 1.39 -1.41
C ALA A 63 4.74 0.55 -2.32
N ILE A 64 4.13 -0.52 -1.79
CA ILE A 64 3.15 -1.34 -2.52
C ILE A 64 1.94 -0.49 -2.94
N ARG A 65 1.33 0.24 -2.00
CA ARG A 65 0.19 1.12 -2.30
C ARG A 65 0.53 2.17 -3.37
N THR A 66 1.72 2.77 -3.27
CA THR A 66 2.19 3.76 -4.25
C THR A 66 2.35 3.16 -5.64
N ARG A 67 2.93 1.95 -5.74
CA ARG A 67 3.07 1.22 -7.00
C ARG A 67 1.71 0.84 -7.59
N ALA A 68 0.77 0.39 -6.75
CA ALA A 68 -0.59 0.06 -7.16
C ALA A 68 -1.33 1.29 -7.70
N ALA A 69 -1.25 2.42 -7.01
CA ALA A 69 -1.84 3.68 -7.46
C ALA A 69 -1.26 4.14 -8.82
N ARG A 70 0.07 4.09 -8.98
CA ARG A 70 0.74 4.40 -10.26
C ARG A 70 0.30 3.46 -11.38
N ALA A 71 0.16 2.17 -11.10
CA ALA A 71 -0.31 1.20 -12.07
C ALA A 71 -1.78 1.45 -12.47
N ALA A 72 -2.63 1.84 -11.52
CA ALA A 72 -4.01 2.22 -11.77
C ALA A 72 -4.10 3.44 -12.70
N LEU A 73 -3.33 4.50 -12.41
CA LEU A 73 -3.27 5.70 -13.26
C LEU A 73 -2.86 5.39 -14.70
N ARG A 74 -1.89 4.48 -14.88
CA ARG A 74 -1.46 4.03 -16.22
C ARG A 74 -2.54 3.27 -16.98
N ARG A 75 -3.53 2.70 -16.30
CA ARG A 75 -4.65 1.99 -16.92
C ARG A 75 -5.82 2.90 -17.28
N VAL A 76 -5.89 4.12 -16.73
CA VAL A 76 -6.94 5.08 -17.07
C VAL A 76 -6.66 5.61 -18.48
N PRO A 77 -7.52 5.33 -19.47
CA PRO A 77 -7.36 5.91 -20.80
C PRO A 77 -7.52 7.44 -20.74
N PRO A 78 -6.83 8.21 -21.61
CA PRO A 78 -6.98 9.66 -21.61
C PRO A 78 -8.43 10.06 -21.92
N GLU A 79 -8.98 11.00 -21.16
CA GLU A 79 -10.28 11.57 -21.45
C GLU A 79 -10.24 12.26 -22.83
N PRO A 80 -11.24 12.04 -23.70
CA PRO A 80 -11.30 12.74 -24.97
C PRO A 80 -11.49 14.25 -24.75
N PRO A 81 -10.87 15.12 -25.57
CA PRO A 81 -11.04 16.56 -25.43
C PRO A 81 -12.52 16.96 -25.57
N PRO A 82 -12.97 18.03 -24.88
CA PRO A 82 -14.35 18.48 -24.97
C PRO A 82 -14.69 18.87 -26.42
N SER A 83 -15.75 18.25 -26.97
CA SER A 83 -16.17 18.50 -28.36
C SER A 83 -16.75 19.91 -28.48
N ASN A 84 -16.10 20.77 -29.27
CA ASN A 84 -16.54 22.15 -29.46
C ASN A 84 -17.66 22.20 -30.54
N ARG A 85 -18.90 21.88 -30.17
CA ARG A 85 -20.08 21.85 -31.07
C ARG A 85 -20.83 23.19 -31.21
N THR A 86 -20.20 24.33 -30.94
CA THR A 86 -20.91 25.63 -30.86
C THR A 86 -20.57 26.65 -31.95
N ARG A 87 -19.90 26.30 -33.06
CA ARG A 87 -19.58 27.27 -34.13
C ARG A 87 -20.33 27.13 -35.47
N ASP A 88 -21.21 26.15 -35.63
CA ASP A 88 -21.85 25.87 -36.93
C ASP A 88 -23.36 26.21 -37.00
N ARG A 89 -23.83 27.13 -36.14
CA ARG A 89 -25.21 27.66 -36.19
C ARG A 89 -25.31 29.16 -36.44
N GLN A 90 -24.19 29.87 -36.59
CA GLN A 90 -24.18 31.34 -36.73
C GLN A 90 -23.76 31.87 -38.11
N ARG A 91 -23.55 31.02 -39.13
CA ARG A 91 -23.34 31.45 -40.54
C ARG A 91 -24.49 31.01 -41.43
N GLY A 92 -25.67 31.57 -41.19
CA GLY A 92 -26.87 31.24 -41.97
C GLY A 92 -28.00 32.22 -41.71
N ARG A 93 -27.74 33.52 -41.86
CA ARG A 93 -28.76 34.57 -42.04
C ARG A 93 -28.15 35.76 -42.75
#